data_AF-A0AAJ1ESD6-F1
#
_entry.id   AF-A0AAJ1ESD6-F1
#
_cell.length_a   1.000
_cell.length_b   1.000
_cell.length_c   1.000
_cell.angle_alpha   90.00
_cell.angle_beta   90.00
_cell.angle_gamma   90.00
#
_symmetry.space_group_name_H-M   'P 1'
#
loop_
_entity.id
_entity.type
_entity.pdbx_description
1 polymer ?
#
loop_
_entity_poly.entity_id
_entity_poly.type
_entity_poly.pdbx_seq_one_letter_code
_entity_poly.pdbx_strand_id
1 'polypeptide(L)'
;MKISDSLTEKLLVVASKISNQKHMYAIKTAFTTLMPVIITGAFCTLIVNVVCSTETTGISLAKVQGFSWLEMFTDLFNAANYATLNFFTIAAVVLIGLELGVKNGIKGFMTGIVAVCSFVACLSTNIVATVGEESITVAGIAKDYTASKGLFLGMIIALLSVELFTKLCKSKYLKINMPDSVPSNVTSSFNNLF
;
A
#
# COMPACT_ATOMS: atom_id res chain seq x y z
N MET A 1 -20.03 -25.12 -31.23
CA MET A 1 -19.10 -23.97 -31.19
C MET A 1 -19.74 -22.64 -30.73
N LYS A 2 -20.98 -22.29 -31.09
CA LYS A 2 -21.54 -20.94 -30.83
C LYS A 2 -21.86 -20.53 -29.37
N ILE A 3 -22.08 -21.47 -28.45
CA ILE A 3 -22.46 -21.15 -27.06
C ILE A 3 -21.24 -20.73 -26.24
N SER A 4 -20.08 -21.36 -26.45
CA SER A 4 -18.81 -21.02 -25.79
C SER A 4 -18.34 -19.62 -26.18
N ASP A 5 -18.46 -19.26 -27.46
CA ASP A 5 -18.04 -17.95 -27.95
C ASP A 5 -19.00 -16.85 -27.43
N SER A 6 -20.31 -17.11 -27.42
CA SER A 6 -21.30 -16.18 -26.86
C SER A 6 -21.19 -16.01 -25.33
N LEU A 7 -20.86 -17.08 -24.60
CA LEU A 7 -20.55 -17.03 -23.16
C LEU A 7 -19.28 -16.23 -22.91
N THR A 8 -18.23 -16.46 -23.70
CA THR A 8 -16.97 -15.72 -23.62
C THR A 8 -17.21 -14.23 -23.89
N GLU A 9 -17.95 -13.88 -24.94
CA GLU A 9 -18.26 -12.49 -25.26
C GLU A 9 -19.04 -11.79 -24.14
N LYS A 10 -20.07 -12.43 -23.59
CA LYS A 10 -20.82 -11.89 -22.44
C LYS A 10 -19.95 -11.77 -21.18
N LEU A 11 -19.10 -12.75 -20.90
CA LEU A 11 -18.14 -12.69 -19.80
C LEU A 11 -17.14 -11.56 -19.98
N LEU A 12 -16.63 -11.34 -21.20
CA LEU A 12 -15.71 -10.25 -21.51
C LEU A 12 -16.37 -8.88 -21.29
N VAL A 13 -17.64 -8.72 -21.67
CA VAL A 13 -18.39 -7.48 -21.42
C VAL A 13 -18.57 -7.25 -19.92
N VAL A 14 -18.93 -8.27 -19.14
CA VAL A 14 -19.08 -8.17 -17.68
C VAL A 14 -17.73 -7.87 -17.01
N ALA A 15 -16.67 -8.58 -17.39
CA ALA A 15 -15.32 -8.37 -16.88
C ALA A 15 -14.80 -6.97 -17.21
N SER A 16 -15.07 -6.47 -18.42
CA SER A 16 -14.73 -5.10 -18.82
C SER A 16 -15.46 -4.07 -17.97
N LYS A 17 -16.76 -4.25 -17.70
CA LYS A 17 -17.52 -3.36 -16.81
C LYS A 17 -16.95 -3.35 -15.39
N ILE A 18 -16.63 -4.51 -14.83
CA ILE A 18 -16.05 -4.63 -13.49
C ILE A 18 -14.67 -3.98 -13.45
N SER A 19 -13.80 -4.30 -14.43
CA SER A 19 -12.44 -3.74 -14.50
C SER A 19 -12.42 -2.23 -14.74
N ASN A 20 -13.44 -1.67 -15.41
CA ASN A 20 -13.52 -0.24 -15.67
C ASN A 20 -14.17 0.57 -14.55
N GLN A 21 -14.84 -0.10 -13.60
CA GLN A 21 -15.37 0.52 -12.39
C GLN A 21 -14.26 1.27 -11.66
N LYS A 22 -14.52 2.52 -11.23
CA LYS A 22 -13.49 3.43 -10.70
C LYS A 22 -12.63 2.87 -9.57
N HIS A 23 -13.20 2.15 -8.61
CA HIS A 23 -12.50 1.55 -7.48
C HIS A 23 -11.69 0.33 -7.92
N MET A 24 -12.27 -0.55 -8.73
CA MET A 24 -11.57 -1.73 -9.23
C MET A 24 -10.39 -1.34 -10.13
N TYR A 25 -10.58 -0.31 -10.95
CA TYR A 25 -9.52 0.30 -11.74
C TYR A 25 -8.39 0.84 -10.87
N ALA A 26 -8.71 1.63 -9.83
CA ALA A 26 -7.71 2.20 -8.93
C ALA A 26 -6.88 1.11 -8.22
N ILE A 27 -7.55 0.05 -7.73
CA ILE A 27 -6.87 -1.11 -7.15
C ILE A 27 -5.97 -1.78 -8.18
N LYS A 28 -6.51 -2.15 -9.35
CA LYS A 28 -5.74 -2.85 -10.40
C LYS A 28 -4.50 -2.05 -10.81
N THR A 29 -4.66 -0.75 -11.08
CA THR A 29 -3.55 0.11 -11.50
C THR A 29 -2.50 0.22 -10.40
N ALA A 30 -2.91 0.43 -9.14
CA ALA A 30 -1.99 0.50 -8.00
C ALA A 30 -1.15 -0.79 -7.83
N PHE A 31 -1.78 -1.96 -7.93
CA PHE A 31 -1.06 -3.24 -7.85
C PHE A 31 -0.16 -3.49 -9.05
N THR A 32 -0.56 -3.04 -10.25
CA THR A 32 0.28 -3.11 -11.44
C THR A 32 1.54 -2.26 -11.26
N THR A 33 1.40 -1.05 -10.71
CA THR A 33 2.51 -0.15 -10.38
C THR A 33 3.42 -0.72 -9.28
N LEU A 34 2.88 -1.50 -8.34
CA LEU A 34 3.65 -2.14 -7.27
C LEU A 34 4.38 -3.41 -7.69
N MET A 35 4.04 -3.99 -8.83
CA MET A 35 4.58 -5.28 -9.27
C MET A 35 6.13 -5.32 -9.24
N PRO A 36 6.87 -4.28 -9.69
CA PRO A 36 8.33 -4.28 -9.58
C PRO A 36 8.82 -4.38 -8.13
N VAL A 37 8.19 -3.65 -7.20
CA VAL A 37 8.55 -3.63 -5.78
C VAL A 37 8.32 -5.00 -5.13
N ILE A 38 7.19 -5.65 -5.46
CA ILE A 38 6.87 -6.99 -4.98
C ILE A 38 7.89 -8.02 -5.47
N ILE A 39 8.23 -7.95 -6.76
CA ILE A 39 9.22 -8.86 -7.38
C ILE A 39 10.59 -8.67 -6.73
N THR A 40 11.04 -7.43 -6.53
CA THR A 40 12.30 -7.14 -5.84
C THR A 40 12.30 -7.67 -4.42
N GLY A 41 11.22 -7.48 -3.64
CA GLY A 41 11.11 -7.99 -2.28
C GLY A 41 11.15 -9.52 -2.20
N ALA A 42 10.44 -10.20 -3.10
CA ALA A 42 10.48 -11.65 -3.22
C ALA A 42 11.89 -12.16 -3.59
N PHE A 43 12.58 -11.46 -4.49
CA PHE A 43 13.95 -11.79 -4.87
C PHE A 43 14.95 -11.63 -3.71
N CYS A 44 14.86 -10.54 -2.94
CA CYS A 44 15.65 -10.36 -1.72
C CYS A 44 15.39 -11.48 -0.71
N THR A 45 14.14 -11.90 -0.54
CA THR A 45 13.77 -13.04 0.31
C THR A 45 14.45 -14.33 -0.13
N LEU A 46 14.48 -14.58 -1.44
CA LEU A 46 15.12 -15.76 -2.01
C LEU A 46 16.63 -15.72 -1.73
N ILE A 47 17.29 -14.57 -1.96
CA ILE A 47 18.72 -14.42 -1.70
C ILE A 47 19.04 -14.67 -0.22
N VAL A 48 18.25 -14.11 0.71
CA VAL A 48 18.42 -14.37 2.15
C VAL A 48 18.38 -15.88 2.43
N ASN A 49 17.35 -16.57 1.93
CA ASN A 49 17.12 -17.97 2.28
C ASN A 49 18.05 -18.97 1.56
N VAL A 50 18.52 -18.65 0.35
CA VAL A 50 19.27 -19.56 -0.54
C VAL A 50 20.76 -19.23 -0.60
N VAL A 51 21.16 -17.97 -0.36
CA VAL A 51 22.54 -17.51 -0.56
C VAL A 51 23.18 -17.12 0.76
N CYS A 52 22.49 -16.36 1.61
CA CYS A 52 23.09 -15.73 2.78
C CYS A 52 22.83 -16.45 4.11
N SER A 53 21.78 -17.27 4.23
CA SER A 53 21.41 -17.88 5.51
C SER A 53 22.28 -19.08 5.87
N THR A 54 22.93 -19.04 7.02
CA THR A 54 23.67 -20.16 7.65
C THR A 54 22.74 -21.08 8.48
N GLU A 55 21.54 -20.60 8.81
CA GLU A 55 20.58 -21.19 9.77
C GLU A 55 19.48 -22.06 9.12
N THR A 56 19.20 -21.92 7.82
CA THR A 56 18.12 -22.69 7.16
C THR A 56 18.50 -24.16 6.94
N THR A 57 17.55 -25.11 7.01
CA THR A 57 17.78 -26.55 6.72
C THR A 57 18.07 -26.87 5.24
N GLY A 58 18.04 -25.87 4.35
CA GLY A 58 18.24 -26.01 2.91
C GLY A 58 19.70 -25.89 2.44
N ILE A 59 19.87 -25.93 1.10
CA ILE A 59 21.13 -25.72 0.39
C ILE A 59 21.40 -24.21 0.36
N SER A 60 22.14 -23.69 1.33
CA SER A 60 22.59 -22.29 1.34
C SER A 60 24.07 -22.18 1.02
N LEU A 61 24.43 -21.25 0.14
CA LEU A 61 25.82 -21.04 -0.26
C LEU A 61 26.71 -20.61 0.92
N ALA A 62 26.18 -19.88 1.90
CA ALA A 62 26.91 -19.45 3.08
C ALA A 62 27.39 -20.62 3.99
N LYS A 63 26.84 -21.83 3.83
CA LYS A 63 27.30 -23.03 4.55
C LYS A 63 28.56 -23.67 3.95
N VAL A 64 28.93 -23.27 2.74
CA VAL A 64 30.16 -23.75 2.09
C VAL A 64 31.35 -23.00 2.68
N GLN A 65 32.39 -23.72 3.08
CA GLN A 65 33.54 -23.23 3.87
C GLN A 65 34.39 -22.10 3.23
N GLY A 66 34.00 -21.58 2.05
CA GLY A 66 34.60 -20.42 1.39
C GLY A 66 33.65 -19.24 1.11
N PHE A 67 32.37 -19.38 1.44
CA PHE A 67 31.31 -18.39 1.14
C PHE A 67 30.63 -17.85 2.40
N SER A 68 31.15 -18.14 3.60
CA SER A 68 30.62 -17.64 4.88
C SER A 68 30.53 -16.10 4.95
N TRP A 69 31.34 -15.37 4.18
CA TRP A 69 31.24 -13.91 4.07
C TRP A 69 29.90 -13.41 3.50
N LEU A 70 29.13 -14.26 2.80
CA LEU A 70 27.78 -13.92 2.29
C LEU A 70 26.79 -13.64 3.42
N GLU A 71 27.05 -14.16 4.62
CA GLU A 71 26.21 -13.93 5.81
C GLU A 71 26.13 -12.44 6.17
N MET A 72 27.18 -11.66 5.90
CA MET A 72 27.19 -10.20 6.12
C MET A 72 26.10 -9.47 5.31
N PHE A 73 25.67 -10.03 4.17
CA PHE A 73 24.63 -9.44 3.33
C PHE A 73 23.21 -9.80 3.77
N THR A 74 23.06 -10.74 4.72
CA THR A 74 21.76 -11.16 5.23
C THR A 74 20.96 -9.98 5.76
N ASP A 75 21.60 -9.10 6.54
CA ASP A 75 20.95 -7.92 7.13
C ASP A 75 20.53 -6.90 6.07
N LEU A 76 21.35 -6.71 5.03
CA LEU A 76 21.02 -5.83 3.90
C LEU A 76 19.78 -6.31 3.16
N PHE A 77 19.72 -7.59 2.81
CA PHE A 77 18.58 -8.15 2.10
C PHE A 77 17.34 -8.30 2.99
N ASN A 78 17.50 -8.52 4.30
CA ASN A 78 16.40 -8.46 5.26
C ASN A 78 15.81 -7.05 5.37
N ALA A 79 16.65 -6.00 5.40
CA ALA A 79 16.17 -4.62 5.37
C ALA A 79 15.41 -4.30 4.07
N ALA A 80 15.91 -4.79 2.92
CA ALA A 80 15.23 -4.65 1.64
C ALA A 80 13.90 -5.41 1.58
N ASN A 81 13.83 -6.62 2.15
CA ASN A 81 12.58 -7.37 2.32
C ASN A 81 11.60 -6.61 3.21
N TYR A 82 12.09 -5.99 4.29
CA TYR A 82 11.26 -5.23 5.21
C TYR A 82 10.62 -4.02 4.50
N ALA A 83 11.42 -3.24 3.78
CA ALA A 83 10.92 -2.08 3.03
C ALA A 83 9.93 -2.43 1.92
N THR A 84 9.96 -3.65 1.41
CA THR A 84 9.10 -4.09 0.30
C THR A 84 7.88 -4.85 0.81
N LEU A 85 8.06 -6.01 1.42
CA LEU A 85 6.97 -6.91 1.81
C LEU A 85 6.30 -6.49 3.13
N ASN A 86 7.07 -6.01 4.11
CA ASN A 86 6.52 -5.61 5.41
C ASN A 86 5.90 -4.19 5.39
N PHE A 87 6.20 -3.39 4.36
CA PHE A 87 5.62 -2.07 4.14
C PHE A 87 4.61 -2.03 2.97
N PHE A 88 4.32 -3.20 2.40
CA PHE A 88 3.55 -3.36 1.17
C PHE A 88 2.17 -2.69 1.23
N THR A 89 1.44 -2.83 2.35
CA THR A 89 0.09 -2.29 2.50
C THR A 89 0.09 -0.77 2.45
N ILE A 90 1.08 -0.11 3.05
CA ILE A 90 1.16 1.35 3.04
C ILE A 90 1.42 1.84 1.61
N ALA A 91 2.34 1.21 0.89
CA ALA A 91 2.59 1.54 -0.50
C ALA A 91 1.34 1.34 -1.39
N ALA A 92 0.59 0.26 -1.16
CA ALA A 92 -0.67 0.00 -1.84
C ALA A 92 -1.74 1.06 -1.52
N VAL A 93 -1.90 1.45 -0.25
CA VAL A 93 -2.86 2.47 0.18
C VAL A 93 -2.58 3.82 -0.48
N VAL A 94 -1.30 4.25 -0.54
CA VAL A 94 -0.91 5.49 -1.24
C VAL A 94 -1.35 5.44 -2.69
N LEU A 95 -0.95 4.40 -3.41
CA LEU A 95 -1.17 4.30 -4.85
C LEU A 95 -2.66 4.16 -5.20
N ILE A 96 -3.41 3.38 -4.43
CA ILE A 96 -4.87 3.27 -4.59
C ILE A 96 -5.52 4.64 -4.41
N GLY A 97 -5.10 5.41 -3.40
CA GLY A 97 -5.63 6.74 -3.14
C GLY A 97 -5.28 7.76 -4.23
N LEU A 98 -4.06 7.69 -4.79
CA LEU A 98 -3.65 8.51 -5.92
C LEU A 98 -4.47 8.19 -7.18
N GLU A 99 -4.56 6.92 -7.56
CA GLU A 99 -5.29 6.47 -8.75
C GLU A 99 -6.79 6.79 -8.66
N LEU A 100 -7.40 6.59 -7.48
CA LEU A 100 -8.79 6.94 -7.26
C LEU A 100 -9.00 8.46 -7.30
N GLY A 101 -8.09 9.25 -6.72
CA GLY A 101 -8.12 10.70 -6.76
C GLY A 101 -8.08 11.25 -8.18
N VAL A 102 -7.16 10.73 -9.00
CA VAL A 102 -7.05 11.06 -10.43
C VAL A 102 -8.33 10.70 -11.17
N LYS A 103 -8.89 9.51 -10.93
CA LYS A 103 -10.15 9.08 -11.56
C LYS A 103 -11.35 9.90 -11.09
N ASN A 104 -11.29 10.46 -9.89
CA ASN A 104 -12.26 11.38 -9.35
C ASN A 104 -12.01 12.84 -9.79
N GLY A 105 -10.96 13.14 -10.56
CA GLY A 105 -10.68 14.48 -11.10
C GLY A 105 -9.97 15.44 -10.14
N ILE A 106 -9.43 14.93 -9.03
CA ILE A 106 -8.54 15.70 -8.14
C ILE A 106 -7.11 15.45 -8.59
N LYS A 107 -6.44 16.50 -9.08
CA LYS A 107 -5.05 16.42 -9.52
C LYS A 107 -4.14 16.75 -8.34
N GLY A 108 -3.37 15.77 -7.87
CA GLY A 108 -2.34 15.99 -6.86
C GLY A 108 -2.07 14.78 -5.99
N PHE A 109 -1.02 14.88 -5.17
CA PHE A 109 -0.60 13.82 -4.25
C PHE A 109 -1.44 13.75 -2.97
N MET A 110 -2.29 14.76 -2.73
CA MET A 110 -3.07 14.88 -1.50
C MET A 110 -3.99 13.69 -1.25
N THR A 111 -4.61 13.11 -2.28
CA THR A 111 -5.50 11.95 -2.09
C THR A 111 -4.75 10.70 -1.62
N GLY A 112 -3.51 10.52 -2.07
CA GLY A 112 -2.63 9.44 -1.57
C GLY A 112 -2.21 9.65 -0.12
N ILE A 113 -1.89 10.90 0.25
CA ILE A 113 -1.53 11.25 1.63
C ILE A 113 -2.73 11.06 2.57
N VAL A 114 -3.92 11.55 2.18
CA VAL A 114 -5.16 11.37 2.95
C VAL A 114 -5.49 9.90 3.14
N ALA A 115 -5.30 9.05 2.12
CA ALA A 115 -5.50 7.61 2.23
C ALA A 115 -4.58 6.98 3.29
N VAL A 116 -3.29 7.34 3.31
CA VAL A 116 -2.35 6.83 4.31
C VAL A 116 -2.65 7.34 5.71
N CYS A 117 -2.89 8.64 5.87
CA CYS A 117 -3.21 9.21 7.17
C CYS A 117 -4.49 8.59 7.75
N SER A 118 -5.50 8.37 6.90
CA SER A 118 -6.76 7.70 7.30
C SER A 118 -6.51 6.24 7.67
N PHE A 119 -5.65 5.55 6.94
CA PHE A 119 -5.27 4.18 7.26
C PHE A 119 -4.57 4.10 8.62
N VAL A 120 -3.54 4.93 8.85
CA VAL A 120 -2.80 4.98 10.10
C VAL A 120 -3.69 5.38 11.28
N ALA A 121 -4.65 6.29 11.08
CA ALA A 121 -5.61 6.69 12.11
C ALA A 121 -6.55 5.54 12.55
N CYS A 122 -6.80 4.55 11.68
CA CYS A 122 -7.58 3.37 12.01
C CYS A 122 -6.75 2.23 12.62
N LEU A 123 -5.42 2.34 12.66
CA LEU A 123 -4.56 1.32 13.25
C LEU A 123 -4.45 1.49 14.77
N SER A 124 -4.32 0.36 15.48
CA SER A 124 -3.91 0.41 16.88
C SER A 124 -2.45 0.87 16.96
N THR A 125 -2.22 1.95 17.70
CA THR A 125 -0.88 2.47 18.02
C THR A 125 -0.28 1.82 19.29
N ASN A 126 -0.93 0.77 19.81
CA ASN A 126 -0.50 0.03 20.98
C ASN A 126 -0.13 -1.40 20.60
N ILE A 127 1.09 -1.81 20.94
CA ILE A 127 1.57 -3.19 20.83
C ILE A 127 1.63 -3.76 22.25
N VAL A 128 0.93 -4.86 22.49
CA VAL A 128 1.05 -5.61 23.75
C VAL A 128 2.21 -6.58 23.57
N ALA A 129 3.30 -6.34 24.29
CA ALA A 129 4.46 -7.22 24.34
C ALA A 129 4.48 -7.93 25.70
N THR A 130 4.50 -9.26 25.67
CA THR A 130 4.67 -10.06 26.88
C THR A 130 6.17 -10.24 27.14
N VAL A 131 6.67 -9.69 28.23
CA VAL A 131 8.06 -9.91 28.69
C VAL A 131 7.98 -10.64 30.03
N GLY A 132 8.08 -11.97 30.01
CA GLY A 132 7.86 -12.81 31.20
C GLY A 132 6.36 -13.06 31.46
N GLU A 133 5.89 -12.84 32.69
CA GLU A 133 4.47 -12.95 33.10
C GLU A 133 3.70 -11.61 33.02
N GLU A 134 4.39 -10.50 32.75
CA GLU A 134 3.77 -9.18 32.65
C GLU A 134 3.58 -8.72 31.19
N SER A 135 2.40 -8.16 30.94
CA SER A 135 2.03 -7.59 29.64
C SER A 135 2.35 -6.11 29.63
N ILE A 136 3.33 -5.70 28.83
CA ILE A 136 3.76 -4.30 28.70
C ILE A 136 3.18 -3.75 27.39
N THR A 137 2.46 -2.63 27.48
CA THR A 137 1.95 -1.94 26.30
C THR A 137 2.98 -0.92 25.82
N VAL A 138 3.48 -1.09 24.61
CA VAL A 138 4.44 -0.19 23.97
C VAL A 138 3.74 0.58 22.85
N ALA A 139 4.00 1.88 22.74
CA ALA A 139 3.52 2.69 21.63
C ALA A 139 4.25 2.29 20.34
N GLY A 140 3.51 1.81 19.34
CA GLY A 140 4.05 1.36 18.07
C GLY A 140 2.99 0.79 17.14
N ILE A 141 3.32 0.66 15.86
CA ILE A 141 2.47 -0.01 14.86
C ILE A 141 3.01 -1.42 14.65
N ALA A 142 2.17 -2.43 14.86
CA ALA A 142 2.58 -3.81 14.60
C ALA A 142 2.84 -4.03 13.10
N LYS A 143 3.95 -4.69 12.78
CA LYS A 143 4.35 -5.05 11.40
C LYS A 143 3.26 -5.77 10.62
N ASP A 144 2.41 -6.53 11.31
CA ASP A 144 1.31 -7.26 10.69
C ASP A 144 0.31 -6.34 9.99
N TYR A 145 0.09 -5.13 10.52
CA TYR A 145 -0.81 -4.16 9.89
C TYR A 145 -0.20 -3.49 8.66
N THR A 146 1.12 -3.31 8.60
CA THR A 146 1.80 -2.68 7.46
C THR A 146 2.18 -3.69 6.36
N ALA A 147 2.30 -4.96 6.74
CA ALA A 147 2.52 -6.08 5.85
C ALA A 147 1.20 -6.52 5.17
N SER A 148 1.24 -7.65 4.44
CA SER A 148 0.12 -8.17 3.64
C SER A 148 -1.18 -8.42 4.41
N LYS A 149 -1.15 -8.64 5.74
CA LYS A 149 -2.38 -8.88 6.52
C LYS A 149 -3.26 -7.62 6.61
N GLY A 150 -2.66 -6.43 6.67
CA GLY A 150 -3.41 -5.17 6.69
C GLY A 150 -3.97 -4.73 5.34
N LEU A 151 -3.63 -5.43 4.25
CA LEU A 151 -3.93 -4.98 2.88
C LEU A 151 -5.41 -4.81 2.63
N PHE A 152 -6.23 -5.77 3.07
CA PHE A 152 -7.68 -5.71 2.87
C PHE A 152 -8.30 -4.51 3.58
N LEU A 153 -7.93 -4.29 4.84
CA LEU A 153 -8.35 -3.13 5.63
C LEU A 153 -7.88 -1.82 4.96
N GLY A 154 -6.61 -1.78 4.55
CA GLY A 154 -6.02 -0.62 3.86
C GLY A 154 -6.76 -0.26 2.58
N MET A 155 -7.11 -1.25 1.74
CA MET A 155 -7.89 -1.01 0.52
C MET A 155 -9.24 -0.36 0.82
N ILE A 156 -9.97 -0.89 1.80
CA ILE A 156 -11.30 -0.35 2.17
C ILE A 156 -11.17 1.10 2.65
N ILE A 157 -10.23 1.37 3.57
CA ILE A 157 -10.04 2.71 4.13
C ILE A 157 -9.57 3.68 3.05
N ALA A 158 -8.64 3.29 2.18
CA ALA A 158 -8.15 4.12 1.09
C ALA A 158 -9.29 4.55 0.14
N LEU A 159 -10.14 3.60 -0.25
CA LEU A 159 -11.27 3.89 -1.12
C LEU A 159 -12.29 4.81 -0.44
N LEU A 160 -12.66 4.52 0.81
CA LEU A 160 -13.65 5.30 1.56
C LEU A 160 -13.16 6.72 1.85
N SER A 161 -11.94 6.86 2.36
CA SER A 161 -11.34 8.16 2.70
C SER A 161 -11.21 9.07 1.49
N VAL A 162 -10.71 8.55 0.36
CA VAL A 162 -10.54 9.35 -0.85
C VAL A 162 -11.88 9.70 -1.50
N GLU A 163 -12.86 8.80 -1.46
CA GLU A 163 -14.21 9.10 -1.94
C GLU A 163 -14.88 10.18 -1.09
N LEU A 164 -14.73 10.12 0.23
CA LEU A 164 -15.22 11.13 1.16
C LEU A 164 -14.53 12.46 0.93
N PHE A 165 -13.19 12.49 0.92
CA PHE A 165 -12.39 13.69 0.64
C PHE A 165 -12.75 14.32 -0.70
N THR A 166 -12.92 13.50 -1.75
CA THR A 166 -13.31 14.04 -3.05
C THR A 166 -14.70 14.68 -3.02
N LYS A 167 -15.67 14.06 -2.32
CA LYS A 167 -17.01 14.62 -2.17
C LYS A 167 -16.99 15.95 -1.41
N LEU A 168 -16.15 16.06 -0.37
CA LEU A 168 -16.00 17.28 0.42
C LEU A 168 -15.35 18.41 -0.41
N CYS A 169 -14.23 18.14 -1.08
CA CYS A 169 -13.56 19.09 -1.97
C CYS A 169 -14.45 19.56 -3.15
N LYS A 170 -15.35 18.71 -3.65
CA LYS A 170 -16.31 19.09 -4.72
C LYS A 170 -17.57 19.78 -4.20
N SER A 171 -17.81 19.77 -2.90
CA SER A 171 -18.98 20.40 -2.31
C SER A 171 -18.85 21.92 -2.38
N LYS A 172 -19.84 22.58 -2.98
CA LYS A 172 -19.89 24.05 -3.05
C LYS A 172 -20.06 24.73 -1.69
N TYR A 173 -20.43 23.99 -0.65
CA TYR A 173 -20.71 24.51 0.69
C TYR A 173 -19.50 24.58 1.62
N LEU A 174 -18.44 23.78 1.38
CA LEU A 174 -17.22 23.78 2.20
C LEU A 174 -16.04 24.51 1.53
N LYS A 175 -16.27 25.21 0.41
CA LYS A 175 -15.22 25.97 -0.27
C LYS A 175 -14.91 27.26 0.49
N ILE A 176 -13.71 27.37 1.07
CA ILE A 176 -13.23 28.59 1.73
C ILE A 176 -12.79 29.58 0.63
N ASN A 177 -13.59 30.63 0.42
CA ASN A 177 -13.20 31.73 -0.46
C ASN A 177 -12.15 32.61 0.24
N MET A 178 -10.92 32.58 -0.26
CA MET A 178 -9.83 33.45 0.16
C MET A 178 -9.78 34.70 -0.72
N PRO A 179 -9.46 35.89 -0.18
CA PRO A 179 -9.26 37.11 -0.97
C PRO A 179 -8.02 37.00 -1.89
N ASP A 180 -8.00 37.78 -2.97
CA ASP A 180 -6.97 37.74 -4.03
C ASP A 180 -5.54 38.04 -3.54
N SER A 181 -5.40 38.57 -2.32
CA SER A 181 -4.12 38.88 -1.66
C SER A 181 -3.36 37.63 -1.20
N VAL A 182 -3.99 36.45 -1.17
CA VAL A 182 -3.40 35.21 -0.62
C VAL A 182 -2.79 34.35 -1.75
N PRO A 183 -1.51 33.91 -1.61
CA PRO A 183 -0.87 33.06 -2.61
C PRO A 183 -1.67 31.78 -2.91
N SER A 184 -1.70 31.37 -4.18
CA SER A 184 -2.47 30.21 -4.66
C SER A 184 -2.19 28.91 -3.90
N ASN A 185 -0.97 28.71 -3.40
CA ASN A 185 -0.60 27.55 -2.58
C ASN A 185 -1.33 27.52 -1.23
N VAL A 186 -1.52 28.67 -0.59
CA VAL A 186 -2.22 28.77 0.69
C VAL A 186 -3.72 28.58 0.47
N THR A 187 -4.28 29.21 -0.55
CA THR A 187 -5.67 29.01 -0.96
C THR A 187 -5.99 27.55 -1.29
N SER A 188 -5.06 26.82 -1.93
CA SER A 188 -5.23 25.39 -2.19
C SER A 188 -5.18 24.54 -0.91
N SER A 189 -4.29 24.84 0.03
CA SER A 189 -4.21 24.11 1.30
C SER A 189 -5.46 24.27 2.15
N PHE A 190 -6.02 25.49 2.21
CA PHE A 190 -7.27 25.74 2.95
C PHE A 190 -8.51 25.19 2.26
N ASN A 191 -8.55 25.15 0.93
CA ASN A 191 -9.63 24.45 0.22
C ASN A 191 -9.57 22.93 0.41
N ASN A 192 -8.39 22.38 0.70
CA ASN A 192 -8.18 20.96 1.03
C ASN A 192 -8.29 20.66 2.54
N LEU A 193 -8.57 21.65 3.39
CA LEU A 193 -8.78 21.47 4.83
C LEU A 193 -10.03 20.62 5.13
N PHE A 194 -10.94 20.57 4.17
CA PHE A 194 -12.23 19.90 4.27
C PHE A 194 -12.34 18.72 3.31
#